data_AF-A0A936K8B7-F1
#
_entry.id   AF-A0A936K8B7-F1
#
_cell.length_a   1.000
_cell.length_b   1.000
_cell.length_c   1.000
_cell.angle_alpha   90.00
_cell.angle_beta   90.00
_cell.angle_gamma   90.00
#
_symmetry.space_group_name_H-M   'P 1'
#
loop_
_entity.id
_entity.type
_entity.pdbx_description
1 polymer ?
#
loop_
_entity_poly.entity_id
_entity_poly.type
_entity_poly.pdbx_seq_one_letter_code
_entity_poly.pdbx_strand_id
1 'polypeptide(L)'
;MNRTMVWAGTLALPVLALAAAWANTHFMAQQGTDWDVPVSGYDPRDPLRGHYIRYQYDWPLPKTAAKADDEEMGFQPFLSGPVCIVGKSPAIASARLITGGEDETGCTSIVRPNSWRESDGEDGAHTDRLYVPQAKAPTMEAKLRDEKQQAFVRIRVRPDGVATPLSMSFMPRPVEAKE
;
A
#
# COMPACT_ATOMS: atom_id res chain seq x y z
N MET A 1 -43.25 24.83 -21.41
CA MET A 1 -41.93 24.19 -21.23
C MET A 1 -41.82 23.03 -22.20
N ASN A 2 -40.80 23.01 -23.06
CA ASN A 2 -40.76 22.10 -24.21
C ASN A 2 -40.49 20.65 -23.73
N ARG A 3 -41.47 19.74 -23.85
CA ARG A 3 -41.41 18.38 -23.28
C ARG A 3 -40.16 17.62 -23.76
N THR A 4 -39.80 17.78 -25.02
CA THR A 4 -38.59 17.20 -25.62
C THR A 4 -37.31 17.60 -24.90
N MET A 5 -37.23 18.83 -24.41
CA MET A 5 -36.09 19.34 -23.64
C MET A 5 -36.03 18.74 -22.24
N VAL A 6 -37.18 18.48 -21.62
CA VAL A 6 -37.26 17.78 -20.32
C VAL A 6 -36.80 16.33 -20.47
N TRP A 7 -37.29 15.59 -21.47
CA TRP A 7 -36.87 14.21 -21.73
C TRP A 7 -35.37 14.09 -22.06
N ALA A 8 -34.85 14.98 -22.90
CA ALA A 8 -33.44 15.03 -23.23
C ALA A 8 -32.58 15.32 -21.99
N GLY A 9 -33.02 16.25 -21.13
CA GLY A 9 -32.37 16.53 -19.85
C GLY A 9 -32.35 15.31 -18.92
N THR A 10 -33.47 14.60 -18.78
CA THR A 10 -33.58 13.40 -17.93
C THR A 10 -32.67 12.25 -18.40
N LEU A 11 -32.48 12.09 -19.71
CA LEU A 11 -31.58 11.09 -20.29
C LEU A 11 -30.10 11.49 -20.23
N ALA A 12 -29.79 12.78 -20.43
CA ALA A 12 -28.41 13.27 -20.43
C ALA A 12 -27.82 13.36 -19.02
N LEU A 13 -28.62 13.70 -18.01
CA LEU A 13 -28.18 13.90 -16.63
C LEU A 13 -27.44 12.69 -16.02
N PRO A 14 -27.94 11.44 -16.09
CA PRO A 14 -27.22 10.29 -15.54
C PRO A 14 -25.89 10.02 -16.25
N VAL A 15 -25.82 10.24 -17.57
CA VAL A 15 -24.59 10.06 -18.35
C VAL A 15 -23.53 11.09 -17.95
N LEU A 16 -23.93 12.36 -17.80
CA LEU A 16 -23.04 13.43 -17.35
C LEU A 16 -22.58 13.20 -15.90
N ALA A 17 -23.46 12.75 -15.01
CA ALA A 17 -23.10 12.42 -13.64
C ALA A 17 -22.08 11.28 -13.58
N LEU A 18 -22.29 10.22 -14.37
CA LEU A 18 -21.34 9.10 -14.46
C LEU A 18 -19.99 9.54 -15.02
N ALA A 19 -19.99 10.37 -16.08
CA ALA A 19 -18.76 10.89 -16.66
C ALA A 19 -17.98 11.77 -15.67
N ALA A 20 -18.67 12.63 -14.91
CA ALA A 20 -18.07 13.44 -13.87
C ALA A 20 -17.49 12.59 -12.72
N ALA A 21 -18.22 11.56 -12.27
CA ALA A 21 -17.75 10.63 -11.26
C ALA A 21 -16.49 9.87 -11.73
N TRP A 22 -16.53 9.34 -12.96
CA TRP A 22 -15.38 8.66 -13.56
C TRP A 22 -14.16 9.59 -13.64
N ALA A 23 -14.33 10.80 -14.18
CA ALA A 23 -13.25 11.78 -14.31
C ALA A 23 -12.63 12.12 -12.95
N ASN A 24 -13.46 12.32 -11.91
CA ASN A 24 -12.98 12.57 -10.56
C ASN A 24 -12.20 11.38 -10.00
N THR A 25 -12.73 10.16 -10.11
CA THR A 25 -12.03 8.95 -9.63
C THR A 25 -10.72 8.72 -10.36
N HIS A 26 -10.68 8.96 -11.67
CA HIS A 26 -9.49 8.82 -12.50
C HIS A 26 -8.43 9.84 -12.12
N PHE A 27 -8.82 11.10 -11.95
CA PHE A 27 -7.93 12.17 -11.52
C PHE A 27 -7.34 11.88 -10.13
N MET A 28 -8.15 11.43 -9.17
CA MET A 28 -7.69 11.06 -7.84
C MET A 28 -6.78 9.83 -7.86
N ALA A 29 -7.01 8.86 -8.75
CA ALA A 29 -6.17 7.67 -8.88
C ALA A 29 -4.77 7.96 -9.47
N GLN A 30 -4.64 9.05 -10.24
CA GLN A 30 -3.36 9.48 -10.81
C GLN A 30 -2.54 10.35 -9.86
N GLN A 31 -3.18 10.94 -8.85
CA GLN A 31 -2.50 11.73 -7.84
C GLN A 31 -1.83 10.85 -6.79
N GLY A 32 -0.77 11.39 -6.20
CA GLY A 32 -0.05 10.76 -5.09
C GLY A 32 1.44 10.67 -5.36
N THR A 33 2.14 10.22 -4.32
CA THR A 33 3.58 10.04 -4.33
C THR A 33 3.90 8.56 -4.31
N ASP A 34 4.79 8.14 -5.20
CA ASP A 34 5.20 6.74 -5.28
C ASP A 34 6.34 6.46 -4.27
N TRP A 35 6.24 5.35 -3.54
CA TRP A 35 7.21 4.94 -2.53
C TRP A 35 7.54 3.46 -2.67
N ASP A 36 8.81 3.10 -2.55
CA ASP A 36 9.26 1.72 -2.53
C ASP A 36 9.39 1.26 -1.07
N VAL A 37 8.50 0.36 -0.66
CA VAL A 37 8.44 -0.20 0.70
C VAL A 37 9.03 -1.61 0.67
N PRO A 38 9.97 -1.96 1.56
CA PRO A 38 10.47 -3.32 1.64
C PRO A 38 9.37 -4.28 2.11
N VAL A 39 9.50 -5.56 1.74
CA VAL A 39 8.59 -6.64 2.14
C VAL A 39 9.31 -7.58 3.09
N SER A 40 8.76 -7.82 4.27
CA SER A 40 9.35 -8.72 5.28
C SER A 40 9.08 -10.18 4.95
N GLY A 41 7.92 -10.49 4.36
CA GLY A 41 7.52 -11.86 4.02
C GLY A 41 6.29 -11.94 3.11
N TYR A 42 6.02 -13.15 2.62
CA TYR A 42 4.84 -13.49 1.82
C TYR A 42 4.23 -14.80 2.34
N ASP A 43 2.96 -15.07 2.05
CA ASP A 43 2.32 -16.36 2.41
C ASP A 43 2.65 -17.43 1.34
N PRO A 44 3.48 -18.45 1.64
CA PRO A 44 3.87 -19.47 0.67
C PRO A 44 2.73 -20.46 0.34
N ARG A 45 1.62 -20.44 1.07
CA ARG A 45 0.46 -21.31 0.84
C ARG A 45 -0.46 -20.79 -0.27
N ASP A 46 -0.23 -19.55 -0.73
CA ASP A 46 -0.95 -18.93 -1.84
C ASP A 46 -0.04 -18.87 -3.08
N PRO A 47 0.16 -20.00 -3.80
CA PRO A 47 1.05 -20.03 -4.96
C PRO A 47 0.54 -19.05 -6.01
N LEU A 48 1.46 -18.31 -6.63
CA LEU A 48 1.17 -17.30 -7.64
C LEU A 48 0.62 -17.99 -8.91
N ARG A 49 -0.66 -18.35 -8.91
CA ARG A 49 -1.34 -18.97 -10.07
C ARG A 49 -2.03 -17.94 -10.97
N GLY A 50 -1.56 -16.69 -10.94
CA GLY A 50 -2.14 -15.60 -11.75
C GLY A 50 -3.24 -14.80 -11.04
N HIS A 51 -3.18 -14.71 -9.72
CA HIS A 51 -4.15 -13.96 -8.92
C HIS A 51 -3.44 -12.91 -8.08
N TYR A 52 -3.35 -13.12 -6.77
CA TYR A 52 -2.80 -12.14 -5.85
C TYR A 52 -1.68 -12.77 -5.04
N ILE A 53 -0.62 -12.00 -4.80
CA ILE A 53 0.32 -12.30 -3.73
C ILE A 53 -0.11 -11.53 -2.49
N ARG A 54 -0.20 -12.20 -1.34
CA ARG A 54 -0.28 -11.55 -0.04
C ARG A 54 1.12 -11.39 0.54
N TYR A 55 1.44 -10.19 0.99
CA TYR A 55 2.75 -9.86 1.55
C TYR A 55 2.60 -8.94 2.76
N GLN A 56 3.68 -8.83 3.52
CA GLN A 56 3.78 -7.98 4.70
C GLN A 56 4.78 -6.84 4.42
N TYR A 57 4.39 -5.61 4.75
CA TYR A 57 5.28 -4.46 4.65
C TYR A 57 6.33 -4.51 5.75
N ASP A 58 7.56 -4.13 5.42
CA ASP A 58 8.66 -3.94 6.36
C ASP A 58 8.95 -2.45 6.45
N TRP A 59 8.14 -1.74 7.24
CA TRP A 59 8.34 -0.30 7.42
C TRP A 59 9.64 -0.05 8.20
N PRO A 60 10.50 0.91 7.78
CA PRO A 60 11.71 1.26 8.52
C PRO A 60 11.36 2.09 9.76
N LEU A 61 10.70 1.43 10.73
CA LEU A 61 10.28 1.99 12.00
C LEU A 61 11.47 2.06 12.96
N PRO A 62 11.53 3.07 13.85
CA PRO A 62 12.53 3.09 14.90
C PRO A 62 12.35 1.87 15.82
N LYS A 63 13.45 1.27 16.28
CA LYS A 63 13.47 0.08 17.16
C LYS A 63 12.66 0.26 18.45
N THR A 64 12.35 1.50 18.84
CA THR A 64 11.52 1.84 19.99
C THR A 64 10.02 1.66 19.75
N ALA A 65 9.56 1.61 18.50
CA ALA A 65 8.16 1.35 18.15
C ALA A 65 7.76 -0.13 18.37
N ALA A 66 8.72 -1.06 18.29
CA ALA A 66 8.53 -2.49 18.56
C ALA A 66 8.42 -2.83 20.07
N LYS A 67 8.31 -1.82 20.94
CA LYS A 67 8.21 -1.99 22.40
C LYS A 67 6.86 -1.61 22.98
N ALA A 68 5.92 -1.15 22.15
CA ALA A 68 4.52 -1.20 22.53
C ALA A 68 4.06 -2.65 22.31
N ASP A 69 3.32 -3.18 23.29
CA ASP A 69 2.60 -4.46 23.29
C ASP A 69 3.32 -5.79 22.87
N ASP A 70 3.67 -6.57 23.90
CA ASP A 70 3.95 -8.02 23.90
C ASP A 70 5.33 -8.53 23.39
N GLU A 71 6.29 -8.51 24.31
CA GLU A 71 7.62 -9.14 24.23
C GLU A 71 7.58 -10.70 24.35
N GLU A 72 6.50 -11.39 23.96
CA GLU A 72 6.42 -12.87 24.03
C GLU A 72 6.08 -13.59 22.72
N MET A 73 5.74 -12.88 21.65
CA MET A 73 5.62 -13.48 20.32
C MET A 73 6.27 -12.53 19.32
N GLY A 74 7.18 -13.00 18.47
CA GLY A 74 7.93 -12.19 17.49
C GLY A 74 7.08 -11.58 16.36
N PHE A 75 5.91 -11.06 16.70
CA PHE A 75 5.03 -10.26 15.86
C PHE A 75 5.49 -8.80 15.94
N GLN A 76 5.60 -8.16 14.78
CA GLN A 76 5.76 -6.70 14.75
C GLN A 76 4.50 -6.06 15.38
N PRO A 77 4.62 -4.91 16.07
CA PRO A 77 3.46 -4.24 16.69
C PRO A 77 2.37 -4.06 15.63
N PHE A 78 1.14 -4.48 15.95
CA PHE A 78 0.01 -4.35 15.05
C PHE A 78 -0.10 -2.88 14.61
N LEU A 79 0.13 -2.61 13.32
CA LEU A 79 0.14 -1.26 12.75
C LEU A 79 -1.30 -0.77 12.55
N SER A 80 -2.03 -0.63 13.65
CA SER A 80 -3.42 -0.19 13.67
C SER A 80 -3.57 1.32 13.47
N GLY A 81 -2.45 2.06 13.45
CA GLY A 81 -2.39 3.52 13.30
C GLY A 81 -1.85 3.99 11.94
N PRO A 82 -2.03 5.28 11.60
CA PRO A 82 -1.42 5.87 10.41
C PRO A 82 0.12 5.79 10.44
N VAL A 83 0.73 5.51 9.29
CA VAL A 83 2.18 5.51 9.10
C VAL A 83 2.62 6.80 8.43
N CYS A 84 3.47 7.57 9.12
CA CYS A 84 4.13 8.74 8.59
C CYS A 84 5.40 8.33 7.84
N ILE A 85 5.48 8.65 6.55
CA ILE A 85 6.64 8.43 5.71
C ILE A 85 7.47 9.72 5.65
N VAL A 86 8.77 9.59 5.92
CA VAL A 86 9.76 10.66 5.79
C VAL A 86 10.83 10.23 4.80
N GLY A 87 11.12 11.09 3.82
CA GLY A 87 12.16 10.81 2.84
C GLY A 87 11.94 11.50 1.51
N LYS A 88 12.59 10.96 0.47
CA LYS A 88 12.47 11.47 -0.90
C LYS A 88 12.04 10.33 -1.81
N SER A 89 10.83 10.44 -2.36
CA SER A 89 10.28 9.50 -3.32
C SER A 89 11.28 9.13 -4.43
N PRO A 90 11.40 7.84 -4.79
CA PRO A 90 10.64 6.70 -4.24
C PRO A 90 11.22 6.10 -2.95
N ALA A 91 12.39 6.56 -2.48
CA ALA A 91 13.08 5.95 -1.34
C ALA A 91 12.58 6.50 0.01
N ILE A 92 12.26 5.59 0.92
CA ILE A 92 11.89 5.92 2.30
C ILE A 92 13.16 6.07 3.14
N ALA A 93 13.32 7.20 3.83
CA ALA A 93 14.43 7.40 4.75
C ALA A 93 14.09 6.85 6.14
N SER A 94 12.86 7.09 6.61
CA SER A 94 12.31 6.51 7.83
C SER A 94 10.78 6.51 7.80
N ALA A 95 10.20 5.63 8.61
CA ALA A 95 8.77 5.62 8.88
C ALA A 95 8.54 5.74 10.39
N ARG A 96 7.43 6.34 10.79
CA ARG A 96 6.99 6.37 12.19
C ARG A 96 5.48 6.18 12.28
N LEU A 97 5.01 5.57 13.37
CA LEU A 97 3.59 5.50 13.67
C LEU A 97 3.12 6.86 14.19
N ILE A 98 1.91 7.25 13.80
CA ILE A 98 1.21 8.39 14.39
C ILE A 98 0.22 7.84 15.42
N THR A 99 0.50 8.06 16.69
CA THR A 99 -0.38 7.68 17.80
C THR A 99 -1.37 8.81 18.08
N GLY A 100 -2.55 8.49 18.62
CA GLY A 100 -3.59 9.48 18.90
C GLY A 100 -3.08 10.66 19.74
N GLY A 101 -2.97 11.83 19.11
CA GLY A 101 -2.48 13.07 19.72
C GLY A 101 -1.11 13.56 19.21
N GLU A 102 -0.40 12.78 18.41
CA GLU A 102 0.84 13.21 17.76
C GLU A 102 0.59 14.03 16.49
N ASP A 103 1.46 15.01 16.24
CA ASP A 103 1.34 15.92 15.11
C ASP A 103 1.84 15.27 13.80
N GLU A 104 1.11 15.53 12.71
CA GLU A 104 1.44 15.09 11.35
C GLU A 104 2.59 15.92 10.74
N THR A 105 3.07 16.93 11.47
CA THR A 105 4.16 17.82 11.06
C THR A 105 5.45 17.07 10.75
N GLY A 106 6.00 17.34 9.56
CA GLY A 106 7.26 16.74 9.08
C GLY A 106 7.09 15.44 8.30
N CYS A 107 5.86 14.92 8.15
CA CYS A 107 5.59 13.80 7.25
C CYS A 107 5.61 14.25 5.79
N THR A 108 6.31 13.52 4.92
CA THR A 108 6.25 13.73 3.46
C THR A 108 4.99 13.11 2.87
N SER A 109 4.56 11.96 3.41
CA SER A 109 3.31 11.29 3.05
C SER A 109 2.78 10.53 4.26
N ILE A 110 1.47 10.34 4.33
CA ILE A 110 0.82 9.64 5.45
C ILE A 110 0.02 8.49 4.85
N VAL A 111 0.30 7.27 5.28
CA VAL A 111 -0.49 6.09 4.93
C VAL A 111 -1.49 5.88 6.04
N ARG A 112 -2.78 5.95 5.70
CA ARG A 112 -3.86 5.71 6.65
C ARG A 112 -4.39 4.29 6.48
N PRO A 113 -4.47 3.48 7.55
CA PRO A 113 -5.19 2.23 7.49
C PRO A 113 -6.65 2.53 7.15
N ASN A 114 -7.24 1.76 6.25
CA ASN A 114 -8.65 1.94 5.91
C ASN A 114 -9.38 0.61 6.13
N SER A 115 -10.28 0.60 7.10
CA SER A 115 -11.02 -0.59 7.54
C SER A 115 -11.97 -1.17 6.49
N TRP A 116 -12.26 -0.41 5.42
CA TRP A 116 -13.14 -0.85 4.33
C TRP A 116 -12.45 -1.77 3.31
N ARG A 117 -11.13 -1.84 3.32
CA ARG A 117 -10.36 -2.59 2.34
C ARG A 117 -9.95 -3.91 2.96
N GLU A 118 -10.42 -4.98 2.35
CA GLU A 118 -10.22 -6.37 2.81
C GLU A 118 -8.74 -6.75 2.99
N SER A 119 -7.82 -6.11 2.26
CA SER A 119 -6.38 -6.32 2.44
C SER A 119 -5.81 -5.66 3.70
N ASP A 120 -6.52 -4.69 4.24
CA ASP A 120 -6.08 -3.86 5.37
C ASP A 120 -6.64 -4.42 6.69
N GLY A 121 -7.55 -5.41 6.65
CA GLY A 121 -7.99 -6.24 7.79
C GLY A 121 -8.22 -5.50 9.12
N GLU A 122 -8.07 -6.22 10.23
CA GLU A 122 -7.82 -5.62 11.55
C GLU A 122 -6.35 -5.17 11.69
N ASP A 123 -5.48 -5.59 10.78
CA ASP A 123 -4.01 -5.49 10.89
C ASP A 123 -3.41 -4.22 10.24
N GLY A 124 -4.25 -3.34 9.69
CA GLY A 124 -3.87 -2.03 9.16
C GLY A 124 -2.77 -2.10 8.10
N ALA A 125 -1.92 -1.07 8.04
CA ALA A 125 -0.87 -0.90 7.02
C ALA A 125 0.26 -1.96 7.08
N HIS A 126 0.04 -3.11 7.71
CA HIS A 126 0.99 -4.20 7.87
C HIS A 126 0.96 -5.20 6.72
N THR A 127 -0.21 -5.54 6.17
CA THR A 127 -0.35 -6.53 5.09
C THR A 127 -1.05 -5.96 3.87
N ASP A 128 -0.75 -6.49 2.69
CA ASP A 128 -1.47 -6.12 1.48
C ASP A 128 -1.41 -7.22 0.41
N ARG A 129 -2.16 -7.02 -0.69
CA ARG A 129 -2.22 -7.91 -1.83
C ARG A 129 -1.89 -7.18 -3.15
N LEU A 130 -1.07 -7.82 -3.99
CA LEU A 130 -0.75 -7.33 -5.32
C LEU A 130 -1.18 -8.34 -6.38
N TYR A 131 -1.88 -7.88 -7.42
CA TYR A 131 -2.22 -8.73 -8.55
C TYR A 131 -0.97 -9.08 -9.37
N VAL A 132 -0.78 -10.37 -9.65
CA VAL A 132 0.33 -10.88 -10.44
C VAL A 132 -0.21 -11.59 -11.68
N PRO A 133 0.08 -11.11 -12.91
CA PRO A 133 -0.32 -11.80 -14.13
C PRO A 133 0.26 -13.22 -14.17
N GLN A 134 -0.54 -14.20 -14.60
CA GLN A 134 -0.15 -15.62 -14.67
C GLN A 134 1.20 -15.85 -15.37
N ALA A 135 1.47 -15.12 -16.45
CA ALA A 135 2.73 -15.22 -17.20
C ALA A 135 3.99 -14.78 -16.41
N LYS A 136 3.84 -13.88 -15.43
CA LYS A 136 4.95 -13.39 -14.59
C LYS A 136 5.10 -14.17 -13.29
N ALA A 137 4.09 -14.96 -12.96
CA ALA A 137 3.94 -15.59 -11.67
C ALA A 137 5.08 -16.58 -11.32
N PRO A 138 5.52 -17.49 -12.22
CA PRO A 138 6.61 -18.42 -11.92
C PRO A 138 7.95 -17.72 -11.66
N THR A 139 8.26 -16.69 -12.45
CA THR A 139 9.50 -15.91 -12.30
C THR A 139 9.49 -15.10 -11.01
N MET A 140 8.33 -14.55 -10.63
CA MET A 140 8.17 -13.80 -9.39
C MET A 140 8.29 -14.72 -8.15
N GLU A 141 7.66 -15.89 -8.20
CA GLU A 141 7.74 -16.90 -7.15
C GLU A 141 9.18 -17.38 -6.93
N ALA A 142 9.93 -17.63 -8.00
CA ALA A 142 11.34 -18.01 -7.90
C ALA A 142 12.19 -16.92 -7.21
N LYS A 143 11.93 -15.64 -7.49
CA LYS A 143 12.64 -14.51 -6.86
C LYS A 143 12.25 -14.31 -5.39
N LEU A 144 10.99 -14.55 -5.04
CA LEU A 144 10.53 -14.48 -3.65
C LEU A 144 11.12 -15.60 -2.78
N ARG A 145 11.40 -16.76 -3.38
CA ARG A 145 12.05 -17.89 -2.72
C ARG A 145 13.57 -17.73 -2.59
N ASP A 146 14.19 -16.79 -3.30
CA ASP A 146 15.63 -16.55 -3.22
C ASP A 146 15.94 -15.65 -2.02
N GLU A 147 16.56 -16.23 -0.99
CA GLU A 147 16.95 -15.52 0.25
C GLU A 147 17.95 -14.38 0.01
N LYS A 148 18.62 -14.37 -1.15
CA LYS A 148 19.55 -13.31 -1.56
C LYS A 148 18.84 -12.11 -2.16
N GLN A 149 17.53 -12.19 -2.41
CA GLN A 149 16.73 -11.11 -2.94
C GLN A 149 15.85 -10.51 -1.83
N GLN A 150 15.77 -9.18 -1.83
CA GLN A 150 14.82 -8.42 -1.05
C GLN A 150 13.72 -7.91 -1.98
N ALA A 151 12.47 -8.21 -1.66
CA ALA A 151 11.32 -7.69 -2.38
C ALA A 151 10.97 -6.27 -1.90
N PHE A 152 10.62 -5.41 -2.85
CA PHE A 152 10.12 -4.05 -2.63
C PHE A 152 8.82 -3.88 -3.37
N VAL A 153 7.79 -3.38 -2.70
CA VAL A 153 6.52 -3.00 -3.32
C VAL A 153 6.48 -1.51 -3.51
N ARG A 154 6.23 -1.10 -4.76
CA ARG A 154 5.92 0.27 -5.09
C ARG A 154 4.47 0.55 -4.73
N ILE A 155 4.25 1.43 -3.77
CA ILE A 155 2.92 1.95 -3.42
C ILE A 155 2.78 3.38 -3.92
N ARG A 156 1.57 3.77 -4.30
CA ARG A 156 1.18 5.17 -4.48
C ARG A 156 0.38 5.63 -3.28
N VAL A 157 0.87 6.63 -2.58
CA VAL A 157 0.18 7.24 -1.44
C VAL A 157 -0.50 8.51 -1.92
N ARG A 158 -1.83 8.50 -1.91
CA ARG A 158 -2.64 9.65 -2.30
C ARG A 158 -2.68 10.72 -1.20
N PRO A 159 -3.09 11.97 -1.50
CA PRO A 159 -3.24 13.02 -0.49
C PRO A 159 -4.24 12.69 0.63
N ASP A 160 -5.22 11.82 0.38
CA ASP A 160 -6.17 11.33 1.39
C ASP A 160 -5.60 10.22 2.28
N GLY A 161 -4.37 9.80 2.01
CA GLY A 161 -3.62 8.80 2.76
C GLY A 161 -3.88 7.35 2.35
N VAL A 162 -4.66 7.12 1.30
CA VAL A 162 -4.85 5.76 0.78
C VAL A 162 -3.60 5.32 0.00
N ALA A 163 -3.05 4.17 0.37
CA ALA A 163 -1.95 3.52 -0.34
C ALA A 163 -2.49 2.49 -1.35
N THR A 164 -1.97 2.53 -2.58
CA THR A 164 -2.30 1.56 -3.63
C THR A 164 -1.04 0.86 -4.13
N PRO A 165 -0.94 -0.47 -4.05
CA PRO A 165 0.20 -1.20 -4.57
C PRO A 165 0.17 -1.21 -6.11
N LEU A 166 1.28 -0.82 -6.73
CA LEU A 166 1.43 -0.70 -8.18
C LEU A 166 2.21 -1.87 -8.78
N SER A 167 3.33 -2.23 -8.15
CA SER A 167 4.23 -3.26 -8.66
C SER A 167 5.21 -3.74 -7.60
N MET A 168 5.72 -4.95 -7.78
CA MET A 168 6.80 -5.50 -6.95
C MET A 168 8.10 -5.56 -7.76
N SER A 169 9.19 -5.11 -7.15
CA SER A 169 10.56 -5.21 -7.67
C SER A 169 11.44 -5.98 -6.68
N PHE A 170 12.58 -6.45 -7.16
CA PHE A 170 13.51 -7.26 -6.38
C PHE A 170 14.90 -6.64 -6.50
N MET A 171 15.56 -6.44 -5.37
CA MET A 171 16.94 -5.99 -5.30
C MET A 171 17.76 -7.00 -4.50
N PRO A 172 19.08 -7.09 -4.72
CA PRO A 172 19.93 -7.89 -3.85
C PRO A 172 19.77 -7.45 -2.40
N ARG A 173 19.55 -8.40 -1.50
CA ARG A 173 19.46 -8.13 -0.07
C ARG A 173 20.83 -7.61 0.40
N PRO A 174 20.91 -6.47 1.09
CA PRO A 174 22.16 -6.03 1.68
C PRO A 174 22.66 -7.12 2.63
N VAL A 175 23.90 -7.56 2.44
CA VAL A 175 24.53 -8.54 3.32
C VAL A 175 24.60 -7.89 4.70
N GLU A 176 23.84 -8.39 5.67
CA GLU A 176 24.03 -8.00 7.06
C GLU A 176 25.50 -8.25 7.40
N ALA A 177 26.25 -7.18 7.64
CA ALA A 177 27.55 -7.30 8.26
C ALA A 177 27.28 -7.91 9.63
N LYS A 178 27.58 -9.21 9.78
CA LYS A 178 27.66 -9.85 11.09
C LYS A 178 28.62 -9.01 11.94
N GLU A 179 28.08 -8.32 12.93
CA GLU A 179 28.84 -7.82 14.09
C GLU A 179 29.17 -8.98 15.03
#